data_AF-A0A349YM86-F1
#
_entry.id   AF-A0A349YM86-F1
#
_cell.length_a   1.000
_cell.length_b   1.000
_cell.length_c   1.000
_cell.angle_alpha   90.00
_cell.angle_beta   90.00
_cell.angle_gamma   90.00
#
_symmetry.space_group_name_H-M   'P 1'
#
loop_
_entity.id
_entity.type
_entity.pdbx_description
1 polymer ?
#
loop_
_entity_poly.entity_id
_entity_poly.type
_entity_poly.pdbx_seq_one_letter_code
_entity_poly.pdbx_strand_id
1 'polypeptide(L)'
;MNRYFIKKAIGAACFIVMILSGFMMNVKQLSLKIDWGAGPEQIVSEIESGVNEQFYGRHGFIDLFGALQRVMGKREMNDFEVVQDEQGFLHYTYFGEGASETTELVEALDDYRNGIEDKNVKFMYAMTPDKFIPGYTTFSKGMPYNYANETADQFLENLEKYKIDSLDFRDGLEESGIAKENLFYKTDHHWKVE
;
A
#
# COMPACT_ATOMS: atom_id res chain seq x y z
N MET A 1 -27.76 -3.98 8.89
CA MET A 1 -26.90 -4.29 10.06
C MET A 1 -26.74 -5.79 10.31
N ASN A 2 -27.83 -6.57 10.45
CA ASN A 2 -27.75 -8.00 10.78
C ASN A 2 -26.95 -8.86 9.76
N ARG A 3 -27.14 -8.62 8.45
CA ARG A 3 -26.41 -9.33 7.38
C ARG A 3 -24.89 -9.14 7.41
N TYR A 4 -24.40 -7.98 7.86
CA TYR A 4 -22.96 -7.68 7.94
C TYR A 4 -22.29 -8.51 9.03
N PHE A 5 -22.88 -8.53 10.23
CA PHE A 5 -22.37 -9.32 11.35
C PHE A 5 -22.44 -10.83 11.08
N ILE A 6 -23.53 -11.30 10.44
CA ILE A 6 -23.66 -12.71 10.03
C ILE A 6 -22.54 -13.10 9.06
N LYS A 7 -22.25 -12.28 8.03
CA LYS A 7 -21.15 -12.55 7.11
C LYS A 7 -19.80 -12.63 7.81
N LYS A 8 -19.54 -11.74 8.77
CA LYS A 8 -18.31 -11.75 9.57
C LYS A 8 -18.21 -12.98 10.47
N ALA A 9 -19.31 -13.38 11.12
CA ALA A 9 -19.36 -14.57 11.96
C ALA A 9 -19.10 -15.85 11.15
N ILE A 10 -19.73 -15.96 9.97
CA ILE A 10 -19.48 -17.08 9.05
C ILE A 10 -18.02 -17.08 8.59
N GLY A 11 -17.49 -15.92 8.18
CA GLY A 11 -16.09 -15.79 7.77
C GLY A 11 -15.11 -16.21 8.88
N ALA A 12 -15.36 -15.78 10.12
CA ALA A 12 -14.57 -16.17 11.29
C ALA A 12 -14.65 -17.68 11.55
N ALA A 13 -15.83 -18.28 11.48
CA ALA A 13 -15.99 -19.72 11.62
C ALA A 13 -15.24 -20.50 10.52
N CYS A 14 -15.35 -20.06 9.26
CA CYS A 14 -14.58 -20.63 8.15
C CYS A 14 -13.07 -20.51 8.36
N PHE A 15 -12.61 -19.37 8.86
CA PHE A 15 -11.19 -19.13 9.17
C PHE A 15 -10.69 -20.06 10.28
N ILE A 16 -11.45 -20.26 11.36
CA ILE A 16 -11.10 -21.19 12.43
C ILE A 16 -11.03 -22.63 11.90
N VAL A 17 -12.03 -23.06 11.12
CA VAL A 17 -12.04 -24.39 10.51
C VAL A 17 -10.84 -24.59 9.58
N MET A 18 -10.49 -23.57 8.81
CA MET A 18 -9.31 -23.55 7.94
C MET A 18 -8.02 -23.70 8.74
N ILE A 19 -7.82 -22.95 9.83
CA ILE A 19 -6.63 -23.09 10.69
C ILE A 19 -6.56 -24.49 11.30
N LEU A 20 -7.67 -25.00 11.83
CA LEU A 20 -7.70 -26.32 12.47
C LEU A 20 -7.41 -27.44 11.46
N SER A 21 -7.95 -27.36 10.24
CA SER A 21 -7.66 -28.33 9.19
C SER A 21 -6.20 -28.25 8.74
N GLY A 22 -5.68 -27.05 8.53
CA GLY A 22 -4.27 -26.79 8.21
C GLY A 22 -3.34 -27.37 9.27
N PHE A 23 -3.65 -27.15 10.56
CA PHE A 23 -2.90 -27.70 11.68
C PHE A 23 -2.91 -29.24 11.67
N MET A 24 -4.08 -29.87 11.56
CA MET A 24 -4.19 -31.34 11.55
C MET A 24 -3.43 -31.99 10.38
N MET A 25 -3.44 -31.35 9.21
CA MET A 25 -2.70 -31.83 8.03
C MET A 25 -1.19 -31.69 8.25
N ASN A 26 -0.75 -30.53 8.76
CA ASN A 26 0.67 -30.24 8.95
C ASN A 26 1.28 -31.04 10.10
N VAL A 27 0.60 -31.25 11.23
CA VAL A 27 1.12 -32.07 12.35
C VAL A 27 1.46 -33.50 11.90
N LYS A 28 0.73 -34.06 10.93
CA LYS A 28 1.01 -35.39 10.37
C LYS A 28 2.21 -35.40 9.43
N GLN A 29 2.49 -34.27 8.77
CA GLN A 29 3.50 -34.14 7.73
C GLN A 29 4.82 -33.58 8.25
N LEU A 30 4.79 -32.88 9.38
CA LEU A 30 5.91 -32.16 9.95
C LEU A 30 6.94 -33.13 10.53
N SER A 31 8.18 -33.01 10.06
CA SER A 31 9.33 -33.79 10.52
C SER A 31 10.44 -32.84 10.97
N LEU A 32 10.30 -32.31 12.19
CA LEU A 32 11.29 -31.42 12.77
C LEU A 32 12.51 -32.22 13.24
N LYS A 33 13.69 -31.83 12.77
CA LYS A 33 14.97 -32.28 13.31
C LYS A 33 15.49 -31.17 14.23
N ILE A 34 15.24 -31.32 15.52
CA ILE A 34 15.60 -30.32 16.54
C ILE A 34 16.80 -30.84 17.32
N ASP A 35 17.84 -30.02 17.45
CA ASP A 35 18.91 -30.27 18.41
C ASP A 35 18.50 -29.79 19.81
N TRP A 36 17.96 -30.71 20.61
CA TRP A 36 17.56 -30.42 21.99
C TRP A 36 18.75 -30.12 22.92
N GLY A 37 20.00 -30.30 22.47
CA GLY A 37 21.21 -29.89 23.19
C GLY A 37 21.61 -28.44 22.94
N ALA A 38 20.97 -27.74 21.99
CA ALA A 38 21.27 -26.36 21.64
C ALA A 38 20.68 -25.34 22.64
N GLY A 39 21.10 -24.08 22.51
CA GLY A 39 20.52 -22.98 23.29
C GLY A 39 19.05 -22.71 22.93
N PRO A 40 18.25 -22.12 23.84
CA PRO A 40 16.81 -21.89 23.62
C PRO A 40 16.48 -21.11 22.34
N GLU A 41 17.28 -20.09 22.01
CA GLU A 41 17.12 -19.27 20.80
C GLU A 41 17.27 -20.09 19.52
N GLN A 42 18.26 -21.00 19.51
CA GLN A 42 18.51 -21.88 18.37
C GLN A 42 17.38 -22.90 18.21
N ILE A 43 16.90 -23.49 19.31
CA ILE A 43 15.75 -24.40 19.29
C ILE A 43 14.50 -23.72 18.71
N VAL A 44 14.21 -22.47 19.13
CA VAL A 44 13.09 -21.70 18.58
C VAL A 44 13.27 -21.48 17.07
N SER A 45 14.47 -21.06 16.65
CA SER A 45 14.77 -20.83 15.24
C SER A 45 14.63 -22.09 14.37
N GLU A 46 15.09 -23.24 14.86
CA GLU A 46 14.97 -24.53 14.17
C GLU A 46 13.50 -24.98 14.02
N ILE A 47 12.68 -24.76 15.05
CA ILE A 47 11.24 -25.01 14.98
C ILE A 47 10.57 -24.07 13.96
N GLU A 48 10.87 -22.78 14.02
CA GLU A 48 10.29 -21.78 13.11
C GLU A 48 10.64 -22.06 11.66
N SER A 49 11.92 -22.32 11.36
CA SER A 49 12.38 -22.70 10.01
C SER A 49 11.70 -24.00 9.56
N GLY A 50 11.70 -25.03 10.39
CA GLY A 50 11.08 -26.31 10.04
C GLY A 50 9.59 -26.19 9.74
N VAL A 51 8.84 -25.41 10.52
CA VAL A 51 7.42 -25.14 10.28
C VAL A 51 7.22 -24.33 9.00
N ASN A 52 8.04 -23.31 8.75
CA ASN A 52 7.90 -22.44 7.57
C ASN A 52 8.25 -23.15 6.26
N GLU A 53 9.26 -24.03 6.28
CA GLU A 53 9.76 -24.75 5.10
C GLU A 53 8.89 -25.97 4.76
N GLN A 54 8.45 -26.72 5.78
CA GLN A 54 7.73 -27.98 5.58
C GLN A 54 6.20 -27.81 5.57
N PHE A 55 5.69 -26.57 5.55
CA PHE A 55 4.25 -26.34 5.56
C PHE A 55 3.59 -26.94 4.30
N TYR A 56 2.86 -28.03 4.49
CA TYR A 56 2.15 -28.74 3.45
C TYR A 56 1.04 -27.88 2.85
N GLY A 57 1.05 -27.68 1.53
CA GLY A 57 0.02 -26.94 0.82
C GLY A 57 0.03 -25.43 1.10
N ARG A 58 1.18 -24.86 1.50
CA ARG A 58 1.34 -23.43 1.89
C ARG A 58 0.64 -22.45 0.96
N HIS A 59 0.91 -22.54 -0.35
CA HIS A 59 0.31 -21.63 -1.33
C HIS A 59 -1.21 -21.77 -1.39
N GLY A 60 -1.74 -22.99 -1.34
CA GLY A 60 -3.19 -23.22 -1.31
C GLY A 60 -3.86 -22.62 -0.07
N PHE A 61 -3.18 -22.66 1.08
CA PHE A 61 -3.65 -22.02 2.31
C PHE A 61 -3.65 -20.49 2.18
N ILE A 62 -2.58 -19.91 1.62
CA ILE A 62 -2.48 -18.46 1.36
C ILE A 62 -3.60 -18.01 0.42
N ASP A 63 -3.83 -18.74 -0.68
CA ASP A 63 -4.87 -18.42 -1.66
C ASP A 63 -6.28 -18.52 -1.06
N LEU A 64 -6.55 -19.57 -0.28
CA LEU A 64 -7.83 -19.75 0.41
C LEU A 64 -8.06 -18.62 1.42
N PHE A 65 -7.04 -18.25 2.18
CA PHE A 65 -7.13 -17.13 3.12
C PHE A 65 -7.40 -15.81 2.39
N GLY A 66 -6.71 -15.54 1.29
CA GLY A 66 -6.98 -14.37 0.44
C GLY A 66 -8.40 -14.38 -0.14
N ALA A 67 -8.92 -15.54 -0.56
CA ALA A 67 -10.31 -15.67 -1.00
C ALA A 67 -11.32 -15.38 0.12
N LEU A 68 -11.09 -15.91 1.34
CA LEU A 68 -11.93 -15.62 2.50
C LEU A 68 -11.93 -14.12 2.83
N GLN A 69 -10.77 -13.46 2.81
CA GLN A 69 -10.68 -12.00 3.02
C GLN A 69 -11.50 -11.21 1.99
N ARG A 70 -11.43 -11.58 0.71
CA ARG A 70 -12.26 -10.98 -0.35
C ARG A 70 -13.75 -11.19 -0.10
N VAL A 71 -14.18 -12.39 0.29
CA VAL A 71 -15.59 -12.70 0.62
C VAL A 71 -16.08 -11.91 1.83
N MET A 72 -15.20 -11.70 2.81
CA MET A 72 -15.48 -10.85 3.99
C MET A 72 -15.53 -9.36 3.65
N GLY A 73 -15.19 -8.97 2.42
CA GLY A 73 -15.14 -7.58 1.98
C GLY A 73 -14.00 -6.81 2.64
N LYS A 74 -12.91 -7.50 3.03
CA LYS A 74 -11.72 -6.84 3.54
C LYS A 74 -11.07 -6.03 2.41
N ARG A 75 -10.80 -4.76 2.67
CA ARG A 75 -10.21 -3.82 1.70
C ARG A 75 -8.94 -3.15 2.21
N GLU A 76 -8.50 -3.48 3.42
CA GLU A 76 -7.23 -3.03 3.99
C GLU A 76 -6.21 -4.17 4.00
N MET A 77 -4.95 -3.79 3.88
CA MET A 77 -3.78 -4.65 3.97
C MET A 77 -2.74 -3.92 4.81
N ASN A 78 -1.97 -4.68 5.60
CA ASN A 78 -0.90 -4.18 6.46
C ASN A 78 -1.34 -2.99 7.34
N ASP A 79 -2.37 -3.17 8.16
CA ASP A 79 -2.85 -2.15 9.10
C ASP A 79 -3.18 -0.81 8.39
N PHE A 80 -3.90 -0.91 7.28
CA PHE A 80 -4.29 0.21 6.42
C PHE A 80 -3.15 0.92 5.68
N GLU A 81 -1.92 0.41 5.67
CA GLU A 81 -0.86 0.95 4.81
C GLU A 81 -1.27 0.90 3.33
N VAL A 82 -2.04 -0.14 2.94
CA VAL A 82 -2.61 -0.27 1.60
C VAL A 82 -4.11 -0.51 1.69
N VAL A 83 -4.88 0.24 0.91
CA VAL A 83 -6.34 0.06 0.79
C VAL A 83 -6.78 -0.12 -0.65
N GLN A 84 -7.87 -0.87 -0.83
CA GLN A 84 -8.51 -1.04 -2.12
C GLN A 84 -9.69 -0.06 -2.29
N ASP A 85 -9.64 0.75 -3.35
CA ASP A 85 -10.75 1.63 -3.76
C ASP A 85 -11.92 0.85 -4.38
N GLU A 86 -13.09 1.47 -4.55
CA GLU A 86 -14.28 0.86 -5.15
C GLU A 86 -14.09 0.38 -6.60
N GLN A 87 -13.07 0.88 -7.29
CA GLN A 87 -12.69 0.47 -8.65
C GLN A 87 -11.74 -0.76 -8.66
N GLY A 88 -11.25 -1.17 -7.50
CA GLY A 88 -10.41 -2.34 -7.29
C GLY A 88 -8.90 -2.07 -7.32
N PHE A 89 -8.48 -0.81 -7.35
CA PHE A 89 -7.08 -0.39 -7.31
C PHE A 89 -6.58 -0.34 -5.87
N LEU A 90 -5.30 -0.69 -5.68
CA LEU A 90 -4.60 -0.58 -4.41
C LEU A 90 -3.91 0.79 -4.30
N HIS A 91 -4.07 1.44 -3.16
CA HIS A 91 -3.54 2.76 -2.86
C HIS A 91 -2.77 2.72 -1.55
N TYR A 92 -1.59 3.36 -1.52
CA TYR A 92 -0.92 3.64 -0.26
C TYR A 92 -1.69 4.69 0.52
N THR A 93 -1.92 4.45 1.80
CA THR A 93 -2.66 5.38 2.63
C THR A 93 -2.21 5.30 4.09
N TYR A 94 -2.63 6.27 4.88
CA TYR A 94 -2.43 6.33 6.32
C TYR A 94 -3.45 7.29 6.91
N PHE A 95 -3.69 7.18 8.21
CA PHE A 95 -4.56 8.11 8.92
C PHE A 95 -3.87 9.46 9.09
N GLY A 96 -4.05 10.35 8.11
CA GLY A 96 -3.64 11.75 8.18
C GLY A 96 -4.74 12.63 8.77
N GLU A 97 -4.34 13.76 9.35
CA GLU A 97 -5.26 14.83 9.81
C GLU A 97 -5.34 15.99 8.80
N GLY A 98 -4.51 15.98 7.76
CA GLY A 98 -4.43 17.02 6.74
C GLY A 98 -3.20 16.84 5.84
N ALA A 99 -2.99 17.82 4.97
CA ALA A 99 -1.78 17.93 4.16
C ALA A 99 -0.52 18.02 5.04
N SER A 100 0.59 17.51 4.53
CA SER A 100 1.88 17.63 5.22
C SER A 100 2.49 19.01 4.98
N GLU A 101 3.15 19.58 5.98
CA GLU A 101 3.90 20.83 5.82
C GLU A 101 5.08 20.65 4.85
N THR A 102 5.22 21.56 3.90
CA THR A 102 6.17 21.42 2.78
C THR A 102 7.23 22.52 2.70
N THR A 103 7.19 23.49 3.61
CA THR A 103 8.07 24.67 3.60
C THR A 103 9.55 24.30 3.67
N GLU A 104 9.95 23.42 4.60
CA GLU A 104 11.35 23.01 4.76
C GLU A 104 11.90 22.30 3.51
N LEU A 105 11.06 21.53 2.81
CA LEU A 105 11.43 20.85 1.57
C LEU A 105 11.71 21.85 0.45
N VAL A 106 10.88 22.89 0.33
CA VAL A 106 11.05 23.93 -0.68
C VAL A 106 12.25 24.82 -0.38
N GLU A 107 12.49 25.15 0.89
CA GLU A 107 13.70 25.87 1.33
C GLU A 107 14.97 25.11 0.94
N ALA A 108 15.01 23.80 1.20
CA ALA A 108 16.13 22.96 0.81
C ALA A 108 16.34 22.90 -0.72
N LEU A 109 15.25 22.91 -1.51
CA LEU A 109 15.33 22.97 -2.97
C LEU A 109 15.83 24.33 -3.47
N ASP A 110 15.41 25.44 -2.82
CA ASP A 110 15.91 26.76 -3.17
C ASP A 110 17.40 26.89 -2.85
N ASP A 111 17.84 26.40 -1.69
CA ASP A 111 19.26 26.35 -1.32
C ASP A 111 20.07 25.55 -2.33
N TYR A 112 19.56 24.37 -2.74
CA TYR A 112 20.17 23.56 -3.79
C TYR A 112 20.29 24.33 -5.11
N ARG A 113 19.20 24.97 -5.55
CA ARG A 113 19.16 25.78 -6.77
C ARG A 113 20.16 26.95 -6.72
N ASN A 114 20.23 27.65 -5.59
CA ASN A 114 21.13 28.78 -5.39
C ASN A 114 22.60 28.35 -5.39
N GLY A 115 22.88 27.13 -4.95
CA GLY A 115 24.20 26.48 -4.97
C GLY A 115 24.70 26.06 -6.36
N ILE A 116 23.87 26.11 -7.40
CA ILE A 116 24.31 25.82 -8.78
C ILE A 116 25.26 26.93 -9.25
N GLU A 117 26.52 26.55 -9.51
CA GLU A 117 27.60 27.48 -9.90
C GLU A 117 27.38 28.06 -11.31
N ASP A 118 27.02 27.20 -12.28
CA ASP A 118 26.75 27.62 -13.65
C ASP A 118 25.34 28.22 -13.76
N LYS A 119 25.28 29.55 -13.92
CA LYS A 119 24.03 30.30 -14.04
C LYS A 119 23.28 30.07 -15.35
N ASN A 120 23.83 29.31 -16.30
CA ASN A 120 23.12 28.89 -17.52
C ASN A 120 22.27 27.62 -17.32
N VAL A 121 22.46 26.91 -16.21
CA VAL A 121 21.66 25.73 -15.87
C VAL A 121 20.27 26.18 -15.46
N LYS A 122 19.25 25.68 -16.17
CA LYS A 122 17.85 25.84 -15.78
C LYS A 122 17.49 24.75 -14.77
N PHE A 123 16.74 25.15 -13.74
CA PHE A 123 16.27 24.25 -12.69
C PHE A 123 14.74 24.28 -12.66
N MET A 124 14.13 23.10 -12.67
CA MET A 124 12.68 22.93 -12.63
C MET A 124 12.34 21.65 -11.87
N TYR A 125 11.24 21.67 -11.12
CA TYR A 125 10.67 20.48 -10.47
C TYR A 125 9.52 19.90 -11.29
N ALA A 126 9.47 18.58 -11.47
CA ALA A 126 8.35 17.91 -12.12
C ALA A 126 7.55 17.12 -11.07
N MET A 127 6.31 17.54 -10.82
CA MET A 127 5.41 16.88 -9.88
C MET A 127 4.70 15.71 -10.56
N THR A 128 4.90 14.52 -10.01
CA THR A 128 4.20 13.31 -10.45
C THR A 128 2.83 13.21 -9.77
N PRO A 129 1.76 12.81 -10.47
CA PRO A 129 0.47 12.52 -9.85
C PRO A 129 0.55 11.39 -8.82
N ASP A 130 -0.27 11.50 -7.77
CA ASP A 130 -0.65 10.35 -6.97
C ASP A 130 -1.69 9.49 -7.72
N LYS A 131 -1.77 8.22 -7.34
CA LYS A 131 -2.74 7.28 -7.91
C LYS A 131 -4.19 7.60 -7.51
N PHE A 132 -4.39 8.34 -6.41
CA PHE A 132 -5.68 8.88 -6.04
C PHE A 132 -6.08 10.01 -7.00
N ILE A 133 -7.10 9.77 -7.82
CA ILE A 133 -7.62 10.73 -8.79
C ILE A 133 -8.90 11.38 -8.25
N PRO A 134 -8.93 12.70 -8.01
CA PRO A 134 -10.12 13.41 -7.57
C PRO A 134 -11.34 13.14 -8.47
N GLY A 135 -12.48 12.87 -7.83
CA GLY A 135 -13.74 12.58 -8.51
C GLY A 135 -13.82 11.22 -9.22
N TYR A 136 -12.79 10.38 -9.13
CA TYR A 136 -12.80 9.01 -9.65
C TYR A 136 -12.50 7.97 -8.58
N THR A 137 -11.42 8.16 -7.82
CA THR A 137 -11.06 7.26 -6.74
C THR A 137 -12.03 7.46 -5.58
N THR A 138 -12.72 6.38 -5.20
CA THR A 138 -13.63 6.39 -4.06
C THR A 138 -13.28 5.28 -3.09
N PHE A 139 -13.05 5.64 -1.82
CA PHE A 139 -12.82 4.66 -0.77
C PHE A 139 -14.11 4.30 -0.04
N SER A 140 -14.19 3.04 0.39
CA SER A 140 -15.26 2.60 1.27
C SER A 140 -15.21 3.32 2.61
N LYS A 141 -16.37 3.50 3.24
CA LYS A 141 -16.50 4.20 4.52
C LYS A 141 -15.53 3.65 5.57
N GLY A 142 -14.77 4.55 6.21
CA GLY A 142 -13.84 4.24 7.29
C GLY A 142 -12.44 3.84 6.82
N MET A 143 -12.16 3.87 5.52
CA MET A 143 -10.78 3.79 5.01
C MET A 143 -10.10 5.16 5.14
N PRO A 144 -8.80 5.18 5.48
CA PRO A 144 -8.04 6.42 5.56
C PRO A 144 -7.74 7.03 4.19
N TYR A 145 -7.41 8.32 4.21
CA TYR A 145 -6.95 9.12 3.08
C TYR A 145 -5.67 9.86 3.49
N ASN A 146 -4.67 9.86 2.61
CA ASN A 146 -3.30 10.32 2.91
C ASN A 146 -3.07 11.81 2.63
N TYR A 147 -4.01 12.52 2.01
CA TYR A 147 -3.85 13.93 1.64
C TYR A 147 -2.68 14.20 0.66
N ALA A 148 -2.34 13.24 -0.20
CA ALA A 148 -1.22 13.38 -1.14
C ALA A 148 -1.44 14.54 -2.13
N ASN A 149 -2.65 14.70 -2.67
CA ASN A 149 -2.95 15.81 -3.59
C ASN A 149 -2.87 17.17 -2.91
N GLU A 150 -3.42 17.31 -1.70
CA GLU A 150 -3.38 18.55 -0.94
C GLU A 150 -1.95 18.90 -0.51
N THR A 151 -1.15 17.89 -0.17
CA THR A 151 0.29 18.07 0.10
C THR A 151 1.03 18.53 -1.15
N ALA A 152 0.72 17.95 -2.32
CA ALA A 152 1.29 18.38 -3.60
C ALA A 152 0.89 19.81 -3.96
N ASP A 153 -0.37 20.20 -3.72
CA ASP A 153 -0.85 21.57 -3.92
C ASP A 153 -0.07 22.56 -3.05
N GLN A 154 0.05 22.27 -1.74
CA GLN A 154 0.83 23.10 -0.81
C GLN A 154 2.31 23.20 -1.22
N PHE A 155 2.89 22.10 -1.70
CA PHE A 155 4.27 22.10 -2.20
C PHE A 155 4.43 22.97 -3.45
N LEU A 156 3.55 22.85 -4.44
CA LEU A 156 3.58 23.65 -5.67
C LEU A 156 3.37 25.14 -5.39
N GLU A 157 2.43 25.50 -4.51
CA GLU A 157 2.26 26.89 -4.06
C GLU A 157 3.53 27.44 -3.40
N ASN A 158 4.21 26.61 -2.61
CA ASN A 158 5.48 27.02 -2.00
C ASN A 158 6.59 27.17 -3.04
N LEU A 159 6.71 26.25 -4.01
CA LEU A 159 7.66 26.43 -5.13
C LEU A 159 7.43 27.75 -5.87
N GLU A 160 6.18 28.12 -6.12
CA GLU A 160 5.82 29.40 -6.76
C GLU A 160 6.29 30.61 -5.93
N LYS A 161 6.08 30.60 -4.60
CA LYS A 161 6.55 31.67 -3.69
C LYS A 161 8.07 31.85 -3.74
N TYR A 162 8.81 30.75 -3.85
CA TYR A 162 10.27 30.75 -4.01
C TYR A 162 10.72 30.97 -5.48
N LYS A 163 9.76 31.16 -6.40
CA LYS A 163 9.99 31.37 -7.84
C LYS A 163 10.77 30.22 -8.47
N ILE A 164 10.54 28.99 -8.01
CA ILE A 164 11.12 27.78 -8.58
C ILE A 164 10.17 27.31 -9.68
N ASP A 165 10.69 27.14 -10.90
CA ASP A 165 9.90 26.64 -12.02
C ASP A 165 9.40 25.21 -11.69
N SER A 166 8.14 24.93 -12.00
CA SER A 166 7.54 23.62 -11.79
C SER A 166 6.61 23.21 -12.92
N LEU A 167 6.48 21.90 -13.12
CA LEU A 167 5.53 21.30 -14.04
C LEU A 167 4.68 20.27 -13.28
N ASP A 168 3.37 20.45 -13.28
CA ASP A 168 2.43 19.51 -12.67
C ASP A 168 1.87 18.54 -13.71
N PHE A 169 2.18 17.25 -13.55
CA PHE A 169 1.67 16.23 -14.46
C PHE A 169 0.21 15.86 -14.20
N ARG A 170 -0.41 16.31 -13.11
CA ARG A 170 -1.84 16.10 -12.86
C ARG A 170 -2.71 16.79 -13.91
N ASP A 171 -2.32 17.99 -14.33
CA ASP A 171 -2.98 18.72 -15.43
C ASP A 171 -2.94 17.88 -16.73
N GLY A 172 -1.77 17.29 -17.01
CA GLY A 172 -1.57 16.41 -18.17
C GLY A 172 -2.41 15.13 -18.12
N LEU A 173 -2.72 14.60 -16.93
CA LEU A 173 -3.60 13.42 -16.81
C LEU A 173 -5.02 13.73 -17.29
N GLU A 174 -5.57 14.89 -16.92
CA GLU A 174 -6.91 15.30 -17.33
C GLU A 174 -6.99 15.54 -18.84
N GLU A 175 -5.94 16.14 -19.41
CA GLU A 175 -5.86 16.49 -20.83
C GLU A 175 -5.50 15.30 -21.74
N SER A 176 -4.91 14.23 -21.19
CA SER A 176 -4.40 13.09 -21.95
C SER A 176 -5.46 12.34 -22.77
N GLY A 177 -6.74 12.41 -22.38
CA GLY A 177 -7.81 11.60 -22.94
C GLY A 177 -7.73 10.11 -22.61
N ILE A 178 -6.76 9.69 -21.79
CA ILE A 178 -6.64 8.31 -21.32
C ILE A 178 -7.74 8.03 -20.30
N ALA A 179 -8.44 6.90 -20.47
CA ALA A 179 -9.46 6.49 -19.51
C ALA A 179 -8.82 6.29 -18.12
N LYS A 180 -9.48 6.73 -17.05
CA LYS A 180 -8.89 6.77 -15.70
C LYS A 180 -8.45 5.39 -15.20
N GLU A 181 -9.16 4.33 -15.59
CA GLU A 181 -8.82 2.94 -15.30
C GLU A 181 -7.52 2.45 -15.97
N ASN A 182 -7.02 3.19 -16.95
CA ASN A 182 -5.81 2.85 -17.71
C ASN A 182 -4.60 3.68 -17.30
N LEU A 183 -4.76 4.71 -16.48
CA LEU A 183 -3.66 5.57 -16.04
C LEU A 183 -2.65 4.85 -15.14
N PHE A 184 -3.13 3.96 -14.27
CA PHE A 184 -2.29 3.27 -13.27
C PHE A 184 -2.47 1.75 -13.32
N TYR A 185 -1.47 1.01 -12.84
CA TYR A 185 -1.63 -0.43 -12.59
C TYR A 185 -2.61 -0.67 -11.43
N LYS A 186 -3.34 -1.79 -11.43
CA LYS A 186 -4.31 -2.07 -10.36
C LYS A 186 -3.65 -2.31 -9.01
N THR A 187 -2.62 -3.15 -8.97
CA THR A 187 -1.98 -3.59 -7.73
C THR A 187 -0.62 -2.95 -7.46
N ASP A 188 -0.15 -2.11 -8.38
CA ASP A 188 1.08 -1.33 -8.25
C ASP A 188 0.73 0.17 -8.23
N HIS A 189 1.56 0.99 -7.61
CA HIS A 189 1.28 2.42 -7.40
C HIS A 189 1.70 3.31 -8.58
N HIS A 190 2.52 2.79 -9.49
CA HIS A 190 3.00 3.55 -10.64
C HIS A 190 1.94 3.67 -11.74
N TRP A 191 2.09 4.73 -12.55
CA TRP A 191 1.34 4.89 -13.78
C TRP A 191 1.76 3.84 -14.83
N LYS A 192 0.92 3.63 -15.84
CA LYS A 192 1.27 2.79 -16.99
C LYS A 192 2.07 3.57 -18.02
N VAL A 193 2.85 2.84 -18.81
CA VAL A 193 3.65 3.40 -19.92
C VAL A 193 3.10 3.04 -21.30
N GLU A 194 1.96 2.32 -21.35
CA GLU A 194 1.35 1.71 -22.56
C GLU A 194 -0.10 2.13 -22.74
#